data_AF-A0A2Z6CV65-F1
#
_entry.id   AF-A0A2Z6CV65-F1
#
_cell.length_a   1.000
_cell.length_b   1.000
_cell.length_c   1.000
_cell.angle_alpha   90.00
_cell.angle_beta   90.00
_cell.angle_gamma   90.00
#
_symmetry.space_group_name_H-M   'P 1'
#
loop_
_entity.id
_entity.type
_entity.pdbx_description
1 polymer ?
#
loop_
_entity_poly.entity_id
_entity_poly.type
_entity_poly.pdbx_seq_one_letter_code
_entity_poly.pdbx_strand_id
1 'polypeptide(L)'
;MAYKITSQCISCNLCESVCPTGAIKVEGTRHWIDSELCTNCVGSIHTVPQCKAGCPTCDGCVKETNDYWESWFAKYNRIIGKLTKKQDYWERWFDCYSKKFMLSN
;
A
#
# COMPACT_ATOMS: atom_id res chain seq x y z
N MET A 1 8.82 -12.50 9.67
CA MET A 1 7.95 -11.54 8.96
C MET A 1 8.08 -11.83 7.48
N ALA A 2 7.02 -12.29 6.82
CA ALA A 2 7.04 -12.53 5.38
C ALA A 2 6.38 -11.35 4.65
N TYR A 3 6.55 -11.27 3.33
CA TYR A 3 5.71 -10.42 2.49
C TYR A 3 4.50 -11.23 2.04
N LYS A 4 3.43 -10.54 1.64
CA LYS A 4 2.27 -11.17 0.99
C LYS A 4 1.82 -10.40 -0.23
N ILE A 5 1.22 -11.12 -1.18
CA ILE A 5 0.54 -10.54 -2.33
C ILE A 5 -0.89 -10.17 -1.93
N THR A 6 -1.36 -8.99 -2.33
CA THR A 6 -2.72 -8.50 -2.04
C THR A 6 -3.61 -8.59 -3.28
N SER A 7 -4.90 -8.27 -3.12
CA SER A 7 -5.84 -8.14 -4.23
C SER A 7 -5.52 -7.00 -5.21
N GLN A 8 -4.54 -6.15 -4.91
CA GLN A 8 -4.05 -5.11 -5.82
C GLN A 8 -2.97 -5.63 -6.79
N CYS A 9 -2.70 -6.95 -6.79
CA CYS A 9 -1.85 -7.57 -7.78
C CYS A 9 -2.52 -7.58 -9.16
N ILE A 10 -1.77 -7.17 -10.18
CA ILE A 10 -2.21 -7.16 -11.59
C ILE A 10 -1.58 -8.29 -12.42
N SER A 11 -1.03 -9.31 -11.76
CA SER A 11 -0.40 -10.47 -12.42
C SER A 11 0.68 -10.12 -13.45
N CYS A 12 1.48 -9.08 -13.18
CA CYS A 12 2.54 -8.62 -14.10
C CYS A 12 3.82 -9.50 -14.11
N ASN A 13 3.89 -10.53 -13.26
CA ASN A 13 5.00 -11.50 -13.12
C ASN A 13 6.38 -10.93 -12.76
N LEU A 14 6.54 -9.61 -12.59
CA LEU A 14 7.82 -9.02 -12.24
C LEU A 14 8.40 -9.56 -10.93
N CYS A 15 7.57 -9.72 -9.90
CA CYS A 15 8.00 -10.19 -8.58
C CYS A 15 8.56 -11.62 -8.58
N GLU A 16 8.09 -12.47 -9.50
CA GLU A 16 8.56 -13.85 -9.67
C GLU A 16 10.01 -13.87 -10.14
N SER A 17 10.31 -13.09 -11.19
CA SER A 17 11.66 -13.05 -11.80
C SER A 17 12.76 -12.50 -10.89
N VAL A 18 12.41 -11.65 -9.92
CA VAL A 18 13.37 -10.98 -9.03
C VAL A 18 13.51 -11.67 -7.66
N CYS A 19 12.75 -12.73 -7.39
CA CYS A 19 12.78 -13.40 -6.09
C CYS A 19 13.99 -14.35 -5.99
N PRO A 20 14.97 -14.08 -5.09
CA PRO A 20 16.20 -14.87 -5.04
C PRO A 20 16.00 -16.31 -4.52
N THR A 21 14.90 -16.57 -3.81
CA THR A 21 14.62 -17.87 -3.18
C THR A 21 13.46 -18.63 -3.83
N GLY A 22 12.86 -18.09 -4.91
CA GLY A 22 11.70 -18.71 -5.55
C GLY A 22 10.46 -18.80 -4.64
N ALA A 23 10.34 -17.87 -3.68
CA ALA A 23 9.24 -17.80 -2.73
C ALA A 23 7.91 -17.35 -3.36
N ILE A 24 7.94 -16.67 -4.52
CA ILE A 24 6.71 -16.29 -5.24
C ILE A 24 6.17 -17.54 -5.94
N LYS A 25 4.91 -17.87 -5.70
CA LYS A 25 4.18 -18.95 -6.36
C LYS A 25 3.05 -18.36 -7.20
N VAL A 26 2.80 -18.97 -8.34
CA VAL A 26 1.84 -18.51 -9.34
C VAL A 26 0.92 -19.66 -9.74
N GLU A 27 -0.38 -19.41 -9.70
CA GLU A 27 -1.42 -20.30 -10.21
C GLU A 27 -2.45 -19.48 -10.98
N GLY A 28 -2.46 -19.60 -12.31
CA GLY A 28 -3.27 -18.75 -13.18
C GLY A 28 -2.95 -17.26 -13.00
N THR A 29 -3.93 -16.49 -12.53
CA THR A 29 -3.80 -15.04 -12.25
C THR A 29 -3.59 -14.74 -10.76
N ARG A 30 -3.33 -15.77 -9.94
CA ARG A 30 -3.15 -15.61 -8.50
C ARG A 30 -1.68 -15.81 -8.15
N HIS A 31 -1.11 -14.83 -7.47
CA HIS A 31 0.23 -14.91 -6.90
C HIS A 31 0.13 -14.96 -5.37
N TRP A 32 1.00 -15.74 -4.74
CA TRP A 32 1.21 -15.70 -3.30
C TRP A 32 2.68 -15.89 -2.97
N ILE A 33 3.03 -15.63 -1.72
CA ILE A 33 4.41 -15.80 -1.24
C ILE A 33 4.40 -16.96 -0.25
N ASP A 34 5.25 -17.94 -0.51
CA ASP A 34 5.56 -19.01 0.42
C ASP A 34 6.40 -18.43 1.58
N SER A 35 5.82 -18.45 2.78
CA SER A 35 6.46 -17.87 3.97
C SER A 35 7.70 -18.64 4.42
N GLU A 36 7.80 -19.94 4.11
CA GLU A 36 8.94 -20.76 4.50
C GLU A 36 10.18 -20.44 3.63
N LEU A 37 9.95 -20.00 2.38
CA LEU A 37 11.01 -19.64 1.44
C LEU A 37 11.36 -18.14 1.49
N CYS A 38 10.50 -17.29 2.04
CA CYS A 38 10.69 -15.85 2.01
C CYS A 38 11.71 -15.38 3.07
N THR A 39 12.91 -15.00 2.62
CA THR A 39 13.96 -14.47 3.51
C THR A 39 13.95 -12.95 3.65
N ASN A 40 12.92 -12.26 3.13
CA ASN A 40 12.94 -10.80 2.93
C ASN A 40 14.14 -10.31 2.11
N CYS A 41 14.65 -11.15 1.20
CA CYS A 41 15.89 -10.92 0.45
C CYS A 41 17.17 -10.82 1.33
N VAL A 42 17.09 -11.12 2.63
CA VAL A 42 18.28 -11.20 3.50
C VAL A 42 19.17 -12.36 3.03
N GLY A 43 20.47 -12.11 2.96
CA GLY A 43 21.46 -13.09 2.46
C GLY A 43 21.54 -13.19 0.93
N SER A 44 20.79 -12.36 0.19
CA SER A 44 20.94 -12.21 -1.25
C SER A 44 21.83 -11.01 -1.61
N ILE A 45 22.11 -10.79 -2.90
CA ILE A 45 22.81 -9.59 -3.38
C ILE A 45 21.99 -8.30 -3.16
N HIS A 46 20.70 -8.41 -2.85
CA HIS A 46 19.80 -7.29 -2.67
C HIS A 46 19.66 -6.88 -1.19
N THR A 47 19.77 -5.58 -0.91
CA THR A 47 19.59 -5.01 0.44
C THR A 47 18.13 -4.71 0.79
N VAL A 48 17.24 -4.73 -0.20
CA VAL A 48 15.81 -4.45 -0.04
C VAL A 48 14.95 -5.54 -0.67
N PRO A 49 13.71 -5.80 -0.17
CA PRO A 49 12.80 -6.77 -0.74
C PRO A 49 12.37 -6.42 -2.17
N GLN A 50 12.87 -7.18 -3.15
CA GLN A 50 12.71 -6.87 -4.57
C GLN A 50 11.25 -6.95 -5.05
N CYS A 51 10.49 -7.91 -4.53
CA CYS A 51 9.07 -8.07 -4.86
C CYS A 51 8.22 -6.84 -4.48
N LYS A 52 8.62 -6.09 -3.45
CA LYS A 52 7.99 -4.81 -3.07
C LYS A 52 8.54 -3.65 -3.88
N ALA A 53 9.87 -3.56 -4.02
CA ALA A 53 10.54 -2.45 -4.68
C ALA A 53 10.14 -2.31 -6.16
N GLY A 54 9.94 -3.42 -6.86
CA GLY A 54 9.52 -3.43 -8.27
C GLY A 54 8.00 -3.37 -8.47
N CYS A 55 7.17 -3.42 -7.43
CA CYS A 55 5.72 -3.59 -7.60
C CYS A 55 5.06 -2.34 -8.24
N PRO A 56 4.46 -2.45 -9.45
CA PRO A 56 3.94 -1.28 -10.17
C PRO A 56 2.68 -0.68 -9.53
N THR A 57 1.92 -1.46 -8.76
CA THR A 57 0.72 -0.97 -8.06
C THR A 57 1.02 -0.41 -6.67
N CYS A 58 2.28 -0.42 -6.24
CA CYS A 58 2.79 -0.10 -4.90
C CYS A 58 2.22 -0.97 -3.76
N ASP A 59 0.96 -1.43 -3.83
CA ASP A 59 0.27 -2.21 -2.80
C ASP A 59 0.06 -3.68 -3.19
N GLY A 60 0.44 -4.10 -4.40
CA GLY A 60 0.30 -5.48 -4.86
C GLY A 60 1.13 -6.47 -4.03
N CYS A 61 2.25 -6.03 -3.47
CA CYS A 61 3.04 -6.76 -2.47
C CYS A 61 3.18 -5.89 -1.22
N VAL A 62 2.95 -6.45 -0.03
CA VAL A 62 3.04 -5.73 1.24
C VAL A 62 3.77 -6.55 2.28
N LYS A 63 4.51 -5.88 3.17
CA LYS A 63 5.12 -6.53 4.32
C LYS A 63 4.01 -6.99 5.25
N GLU A 64 4.00 -8.26 5.61
CA GLU A 64 3.09 -8.77 6.61
C GLU A 64 3.64 -8.41 7.99
N THR A 65 2.96 -7.47 8.65
CA THR A 65 3.23 -7.12 10.04
C THR A 65 2.43 -8.09 10.90
N ASN A 66 3.11 -8.92 11.70
CA ASN A 66 2.45 -9.70 12.76
C ASN A 66 2.19 -8.85 14.02
N ASP A 67 2.41 -7.53 13.91
CA ASP A 67 2.10 -6.57 14.95
C ASP A 67 0.74 -5.93 14.65
N TYR A 68 -0.21 -6.18 15.54
CA TYR A 68 -1.57 -5.64 15.48
C TYR A 68 -1.58 -4.11 15.43
N TRP A 69 -0.73 -3.45 16.23
CA TRP A 69 -0.74 -1.99 16.36
C TRP A 69 -0.25 -1.31 15.09
N GLU A 70 0.86 -1.78 14.51
CA GLU A 70 1.38 -1.28 13.24
C GLU A 70 0.35 -1.40 12.11
N SER A 71 -0.30 -2.57 12.01
CA SER A 71 -1.36 -2.79 11.02
C SER A 71 -2.57 -1.86 11.24
N TRP A 72 -2.97 -1.65 12.51
CA TRP A 72 -4.08 -0.78 12.86
C TRP A 72 -3.78 0.68 12.51
N PHE A 73 -2.62 1.21 12.91
CA PHE A 73 -2.22 2.60 12.65
C PHE A 73 -2.08 2.86 11.14
N ALA A 74 -1.48 1.94 10.38
CA ALA A 74 -1.35 2.08 8.93
C ALA A 74 -2.72 2.17 8.25
N LYS A 75 -3.69 1.34 8.67
CA LYS A 75 -5.07 1.38 8.16
C LYS A 75 -5.78 2.67 8.56
N TYR A 76 -5.69 3.07 9.82
CA TYR A 76 -6.28 4.31 10.34
C TYR A 76 -5.77 5.53 9.56
N ASN A 77 -4.45 5.70 9.43
CA ASN A 77 -3.83 6.83 8.73
C ASN A 77 -4.24 6.89 7.24
N ARG A 78 -4.30 5.73 6.56
CA ARG A 78 -4.78 5.67 5.17
C ARG A 78 -6.23 6.13 5.04
N ILE A 79 -7.11 5.73 5.97
CA ILE A 79 -8.53 6.11 5.94
C ILE A 79 -8.68 7.59 6.29
N ILE A 80 -8.05 8.06 7.36
CA ILE A 80 -8.07 9.47 7.76
C ILE A 80 -7.55 10.35 6.65
N GLY A 81 -6.42 10.02 6.01
CA GLY A 81 -5.88 10.80 4.88
C GLY A 81 -6.82 10.89 3.67
N LYS A 82 -7.71 9.90 3.47
CA LYS A 82 -8.77 9.99 2.45
C LYS A 82 -9.93 10.88 2.91
N LEU A 83 -10.25 10.88 4.19
CA LEU A 83 -11.34 11.67 4.76
C LEU A 83 -10.95 13.15 4.87
N THR A 84 -9.74 13.46 5.30
CA THR A 84 -9.24 14.84 5.44
C THR A 84 -8.90 15.51 4.10
N LYS A 85 -8.76 14.76 3.01
CA LYS A 85 -8.60 15.32 1.65
C LYS A 85 -9.91 15.73 0.97
N LYS A 86 -11.08 15.52 1.59
CA LYS A 86 -12.29 16.23 1.15
C LYS A 86 -12.19 17.65 1.70
N GLN A 87 -11.92 18.63 0.83
CA GLN A 87 -12.15 20.04 1.15
C GLN A 87 -13.54 20.16 1.76
N ASP A 88 -13.57 20.60 3.01
CA ASP A 88 -14.74 20.52 3.85
C ASP A 88 -15.81 21.38 3.21
N TYR A 89 -16.98 20.79 2.97
CA TYR A 89 -18.15 21.50 2.43
C TYR A 89 -18.40 22.80 3.22
N TRP A 90 -18.11 22.76 4.53
CA TRP A 90 -18.23 23.88 5.47
C TRP A 90 -17.26 25.04 5.19
N GLU A 91 -16.01 24.79 4.81
CA GLU A 91 -15.06 25.86 4.45
C GLU A 91 -15.52 26.58 3.18
N ARG A 92 -15.90 25.83 2.13
CA ARG A 92 -16.44 26.42 0.90
C ARG A 92 -17.74 27.18 1.14
N TRP A 93 -18.62 26.67 2.01
CA TRP A 93 -19.86 27.33 2.38
C TRP A 93 -19.60 28.62 3.18
N PHE A 94 -18.71 28.58 4.17
CA PHE A 94 -18.34 29.74 4.99
C PHE A 94 -17.65 30.83 4.15
N ASP A 95 -16.74 30.47 3.25
CA ASP A 95 -16.10 31.41 2.32
C ASP A 95 -17.12 32.06 1.37
N CYS A 96 -18.10 31.30 0.88
CA CYS A 96 -19.15 31.83 0.02
C CYS A 96 -20.12 32.75 0.78
N TYR A 97 -20.47 32.39 2.02
CA TYR A 97 -21.38 33.16 2.86
C TYR A 97 -20.73 34.46 3.38
N SER A 98 -19.48 34.37 3.86
CA SER A 98 -18.71 35.53 4.36
C SER A 98 -18.42 36.55 3.25
N LYS A 99 -18.09 36.11 2.03
CA LYS A 99 -17.97 37.02 0.86
C LYS A 99 -19.26 37.76 0.55
N LYS A 100 -20.42 37.12 0.70
CA LYS A 100 -21.72 37.76 0.46
C LYS A 100 -22.03 38.81 1.53
N PHE A 101 -21.61 38.60 2.77
CA PHE A 101 -21.78 39.54 3.88
C PHE A 101 -20.90 40.80 3.74
N MET A 102 -19.71 40.65 3.15
CA MET A 102 -18.76 41.75 2.91
C MET A 102 -19.17 42.67 1.74
N LEU A 103 -20.05 42.23 0.83
CA LEU A 103 -20.53 43.00 -0.33
C LEU A 103 -21.87 43.70 -0.09
N SER A 104 -22.46 43.53 1.09
CA SER A 104 -23.73 44.13 1.51
C SER A 104 -23.56 45.30 2.49
N ASN A 105 -22.35 45.84 2.60
CA ASN A 105 -22.02 47.02 3.40
C ASN A 105 -21.29 48.06 2.53
#